data_AF-A0A916Q8U0-F1
#
_entry.id   AF-A0A916Q8U0-F1
#
_cell.length_a   1.000
_cell.length_b   1.000
_cell.length_c   1.000
_cell.angle_alpha   90.00
_cell.angle_beta   90.00
_cell.angle_gamma   90.00
#
_symmetry.space_group_name_H-M   'P 1'
#
loop_
_entity.id
_entity.type
_entity.pdbx_description
1 polymer ?
#
loop_
_entity_poly.entity_id
_entity_poly.type
_entity_poly.pdbx_seq_one_letter_code
_entity_poly.pdbx_strand_id
1 'polypeptide(L)' 'MEYPKAMMKIKELIDMGIPESMLMNAYREKGQNFAQKIDPKRPNSPIVFDTAEFDKWRMKMQRAENKAIIRG' A
#
# COMPACT_ATOMS: atom_id res chain seq x y z
N MET A 1 -1.45 -9.95 -7.61
CA MET A 1 -1.26 -9.05 -8.78
C MET A 1 0.19 -9.18 -9.23
N GLU A 2 0.49 -9.19 -10.54
CA GLU A 2 1.90 -9.27 -10.99
C GLU A 2 2.51 -7.87 -10.98
N TYR A 3 3.39 -7.63 -10.02
CA TYR A 3 4.15 -6.38 -9.93
C TYR A 3 5.50 -6.57 -10.60
N PRO A 4 5.91 -5.69 -11.53
CA PRO A 4 7.16 -5.87 -12.25
C PRO A 4 8.41 -5.56 -11.40
N LYS A 5 8.23 -5.02 -10.19
CA LYS A 5 9.33 -4.70 -9.26
C LYS A 5 8.93 -5.03 -7.82
N ALA A 6 9.89 -5.50 -7.03
CA ALA A 6 9.70 -5.73 -5.60
C ALA A 6 9.33 -4.44 -4.86
N MET A 7 9.98 -3.31 -5.18
CA MET A 7 9.66 -2.00 -4.62
C MET A 7 9.20 -1.04 -5.72
N MET A 8 8.06 -0.40 -5.50
CA MET A 8 7.48 0.57 -6.43
C MET A 8 7.14 1.89 -5.74
N LYS A 9 7.26 3.00 -6.47
CA LYS A 9 6.84 4.32 -5.96
C LYS A 9 5.32 4.45 -6.02
N ILE A 10 4.77 5.36 -5.21
CA ILE A 10 3.35 5.75 -5.28
C ILE A 10 2.91 6.00 -6.72
N LYS A 11 3.68 6.78 -7.49
CA LYS A 11 3.33 7.12 -8.87
C LYS A 11 3.23 5.89 -9.78
N GLU A 12 4.13 4.91 -9.64
CA GLU A 12 4.07 3.68 -10.44
C GLU A 12 2.82 2.86 -10.09
N LEU A 13 2.44 2.82 -8.81
CA LEU A 13 1.23 2.13 -8.37
C LEU A 13 -0.05 2.84 -8.83
N ILE A 14 -0.05 4.19 -8.86
CA ILE A 14 -1.15 4.98 -9.43
C ILE A 14 -1.29 4.70 -10.92
N ASP A 15 -0.19 4.68 -11.67
CA ASP A 15 -0.20 4.38 -13.10
C ASP A 15 -0.69 2.96 -13.39
N MET A 16 -0.54 2.02 -12.44
CA MET A 16 -1.13 0.66 -12.51
C MET A 16 -2.64 0.62 -12.20
N GLY A 17 -3.26 1.76 -11.88
CA GLY A 17 -4.69 1.87 -11.57
C GLY A 17 -5.03 1.74 -10.08
N ILE A 18 -4.03 1.81 -9.19
CA ILE A 18 -4.29 1.80 -7.74
C ILE A 18 -4.56 3.24 -7.28
N PRO A 19 -5.71 3.52 -6.63
CA PRO A 19 -6.03 4.88 -6.23
C PRO A 19 -5.05 5.40 -5.17
N GLU A 20 -4.63 6.65 -5.33
CA GLU A 20 -3.70 7.33 -4.41
C GLU A 20 -4.22 7.33 -2.97
N SER A 21 -5.52 7.52 -2.79
CA SER A 21 -6.18 7.48 -1.48
C SER A 21 -5.96 6.16 -0.75
N MET A 22 -5.99 5.03 -1.47
CA MET A 22 -5.71 3.71 -0.89
C MET A 22 -4.25 3.59 -0.47
N LEU A 23 -3.31 4.07 -1.31
CA LEU A 23 -1.88 4.06 -1.00
C LEU A 23 -1.56 4.92 0.22
N MET A 24 -2.15 6.11 0.30
CA MET A 24 -2.00 7.02 1.44
C MET A 24 -2.61 6.44 2.72
N ASN A 25 -3.76 5.77 2.64
CA ASN A 25 -4.35 5.07 3.77
C ASN A 25 -3.45 3.94 4.27
N ALA A 26 -2.95 3.12 3.35
CA ALA A 26 -2.02 2.04 3.67
C ALA A 26 -0.73 2.57 4.33
N TYR A 27 -0.17 3.67 3.83
CA TYR A 27 1.00 4.32 4.42
C TYR A 27 0.75 4.86 5.84
N ARG A 28 -0.46 5.36 6.10
CA ARG A 28 -0.87 5.88 7.41
C ARG A 28 -1.25 4.78 8.40
N GLU A 29 -1.34 3.52 7.95
CA GLU A 29 -1.73 2.43 8.83
C GLU A 29 -0.68 2.19 9.91
N LYS A 30 -1.15 2.18 11.15
CA LYS A 30 -0.28 2.05 12.33
C LYS A 30 0.33 0.65 12.36
N GLY A 31 1.67 0.59 12.37
CA GLY A 31 2.42 -0.67 12.46
C GLY A 31 2.65 -1.35 11.11
N GLN A 32 2.38 -0.66 10.00
CA GLN A 32 2.75 -1.16 8.68
C GLN A 32 4.28 -1.10 8.49
N ASN A 33 4.84 -2.06 7.75
CA ASN A 33 6.27 -2.23 7.48
C ASN A 33 6.64 -2.19 5.97
N PHE A 34 5.64 -2.14 5.09
CA PHE A 34 5.79 -2.26 3.65
C PHE A 34 5.97 -0.93 2.91
N ALA A 35 5.57 0.20 3.49
CA ALA A 35 5.66 1.53 2.88
C ALA A 35 6.64 2.42 3.62
N GLN A 36 7.58 3.05 2.92
CA GLN A 36 8.56 3.92 3.55
C GLN A 36 9.00 5.04 2.62
N LYS A 37 9.45 6.15 3.19
CA LYS A 37 10.12 7.19 2.43
C LYS A 37 11.49 6.67 1.98
N ILE A 38 11.87 6.95 0.73
CA ILE A 38 13.23 6.62 0.23
C ILE A 38 14.30 7.31 1.09
N ASP A 39 14.05 8.56 1.46
CA ASP A 39 14.95 9.35 2.30
C ASP A 39 14.14 10.02 3.42
N PRO A 40 14.18 9.50 4.66
CA PRO A 40 13.41 10.06 5.77
C PRO A 40 13.89 11.46 6.18
N LYS A 41 15.13 11.87 5.81
CA LYS A 41 15.66 13.20 6.12
C LYS A 41 15.12 14.27 5.17
N ARG A 42 14.61 13.87 4.00
CA ARG A 42 14.03 14.78 3.01
C ARG A 42 12.50 14.81 3.16
N PRO A 43 11.88 15.96 3.45
CA PRO A 43 10.45 16.04 3.68
C PRO A 43 9.61 15.61 2.47
N ASN A 44 10.07 15.97 1.25
CA ASN A 44 9.40 15.69 -0.03
C ASN A 44 9.95 14.43 -0.74
N SER A 45 10.59 13.52 -0.01
CA SER A 45 11.07 12.29 -0.64
C SER A 45 9.91 11.41 -1.11
N PRO A 46 10.06 10.73 -2.25
CA PRO A 46 9.05 9.77 -2.71
C PRO A 46 8.88 8.64 -1.72
N ILE A 47 7.64 8.17 -1.59
CA ILE A 47 7.30 6.98 -0.81
C ILE A 47 7.36 5.77 -1.74
N VAL A 48 8.04 4.72 -1.27
CA VAL A 48 8.13 3.42 -1.89
C VAL A 48 7.33 2.40 -1.10
N PHE A 49 6.77 1.44 -1.81
CA PHE A 49 5.98 0.34 -1.29
C PHE A 49 6.62 -0.97 -1.73
N ASP A 50 6.77 -1.90 -0.79
CA ASP A 50 7.00 -3.30 -1.07
C ASP A 50 5.71 -3.91 -1.62
N THR A 51 5.76 -4.31 -2.88
CA THR A 51 4.59 -4.79 -3.61
C THR A 51 4.09 -6.14 -3.09
N ALA A 52 4.97 -7.00 -2.59
CA ALA A 52 4.61 -8.31 -2.06
C ALA A 52 3.88 -8.17 -0.71
N GLU A 53 4.38 -7.31 0.17
CA GLU A 53 3.70 -7.04 1.44
C GLU A 53 2.44 -6.19 1.26
N PHE A 54 2.44 -5.24 0.32
CA PHE A 54 1.25 -4.46 0.00
C PHE A 54 0.09 -5.32 -0.50
N ASP A 55 0.34 -6.31 -1.37
CA ASP A 55 -0.72 -7.22 -1.84
C ASP A 55 -1.28 -8.08 -0.70
N LYS A 56 -0.42 -8.55 0.21
CA LYS A 56 -0.86 -9.26 1.43
C LYS A 56 -1.75 -8.38 2.31
N TRP A 57 -1.36 -7.13 2.52
CA TRP A 57 -2.16 -6.16 3.27
C TRP A 57 -3.51 -5.92 2.60
N ARG A 58 -3.52 -5.73 1.27
CA ARG A 58 -4.75 -5.53 0.50
C ARG A 58 -5.71 -6.71 0.64
N MET A 59 -5.20 -7.93 0.52
CA MET A 59 -6.00 -9.15 0.73
C MET A 59 -6.54 -9.24 2.16
N LYS A 60 -5.75 -8.83 3.16
CA LYS A 60 -6.19 -8.80 4.56
C LYS A 60 -7.34 -7.81 4.78
N MET A 61 -7.26 -6.61 4.19
CA MET A 61 -8.32 -5.60 4.25
C MET A 61 -9.61 -6.11 3.61
N GLN A 62 -9.53 -6.67 2.40
CA GLN A 62 -10.70 -7.23 1.71
C GLN A 62 -11.35 -8.38 2.50
N ARG A 63 -10.55 -9.24 3.15
CA ARG A 63 -11.08 -10.27 4.05
C ARG A 63 -11.75 -9.69 5.29
N ALA A 64 -11.19 -8.63 5.87
CA ALA A 64 -11.76 -7.96 7.02
C ALA A 64 -13.11 -7.30 6.68
N GLU A 65 -13.20 -6.62 5.54
CA GLU A 65 -14.43 -6.02 5.00
C GLU A 65 -15.50 -7.09 4.76
N ASN A 66 -15.16 -8.17 4.05
CA ASN A 66 -16.10 -9.28 3.82
C ASN A 66 -16.61 -9.91 5.11
N LYS A 67 -15.75 -10.04 6.13
CA LYS A 67 -16.14 -10.60 7.45
C LYS A 67 -17.05 -9.66 8.25
N ALA A 68 -16.94 -8.35 8.03
CA ALA A 68 -17.82 -7.36 8.65
C ALA A 68 -19.22 -7.37 8.02
N ILE A 69 -19.32 -7.56 6.71
CA ILE A 69 -20.60 -7.61 5.97
C ILE A 69 -21.47 -8.83 6.40
N ILE A 70 -20.85 -9.98 6.65
CA ILE A 70 -21.58 -11.24 6.99
C ILE A 70 -22.18 -11.22 8.40
N ARG A 71 -21.86 -10.23 9.25
CA ARG A 71 -22.39 -10.10 10.62
C ARG A 71 -23.67 -9.24 10.73
N GLY A 72 -24.23 -8.80 9.61
CA GLY A 72 -25.53 -8.10 9.54
C GLY A 72 -26.71 -9.06 9.51
#